data_AF-A0A533X5D5-F1
#
_entry.id   AF-A0A533X5D5-F1
#
_cell.length_a   1.000
_cell.length_b   1.000
_cell.length_c   1.000
_cell.angle_alpha   90.00
_cell.angle_beta   90.00
_cell.angle_gamma   90.00
#
_symmetry.space_group_name_H-M   'P 1'
#
loop_
_entity.id
_entity.type
_entity.pdbx_description
1 polymer ?
#
loop_
_entity_poly.entity_id
_entity_poly.type
_entity_poly.pdbx_seq_one_letter_code
_entity_poly.pdbx_strand_id
1 'polypeptide(L)'
;LIAVAMSEDTAKAKDEARYLVTLYLGQQPHIGIASGISPNLVEEIKTALGGWPPRKDGAEEAMKLVDDKVVDLLTVAGTPEECREGVGEYVKGGASYPVILPITTNVKEMVEELAPA
;
A
#
# COMPACT_ATOMS: atom_id res chain seq x y z
N LEU A 1 9.68 2.24 7.60
CA LEU A 1 8.53 1.30 7.64
C LEU A 1 8.02 1.17 6.22
N ILE A 2 7.84 -0.05 5.72
CA ILE A 2 7.42 -0.35 4.36
C ILE A 2 6.19 -1.26 4.46
N ALA A 3 5.07 -0.84 3.89
CA ALA A 3 3.86 -1.66 3.84
C ALA A 3 3.98 -2.66 2.68
N VAL A 4 3.90 -3.95 2.98
CA VAL A 4 4.15 -5.02 2.01
C VAL A 4 2.93 -5.93 1.88
N ALA A 5 2.44 -6.12 0.66
CA ALA A 5 1.46 -7.15 0.31
C ALA A 5 2.15 -8.17 -0.61
N MET A 6 2.23 -9.44 -0.19
CA MET A 6 2.93 -10.47 -0.96
C MET A 6 1.98 -11.59 -1.36
N SER A 7 1.94 -11.91 -2.64
CA SER A 7 1.19 -13.04 -3.20
C SER A 7 1.82 -13.52 -4.50
N GLU A 8 1.72 -14.81 -4.82
CA GLU A 8 2.11 -15.36 -6.13
C GLU A 8 1.41 -14.70 -7.33
N ASP A 9 0.34 -13.95 -7.10
CA ASP A 9 -0.34 -13.12 -8.09
C ASP A 9 -0.24 -11.63 -7.71
N THR A 10 0.49 -10.86 -8.53
CA THR A 10 0.69 -9.43 -8.36
C THR A 10 -0.63 -8.66 -8.27
N ALA A 11 -1.61 -9.00 -9.12
CA ALA A 11 -2.90 -8.30 -9.13
C ALA A 11 -3.62 -8.51 -7.80
N LYS A 12 -3.60 -9.75 -7.29
CA LYS A 12 -4.18 -10.07 -5.98
C LYS A 12 -3.48 -9.32 -4.84
N ALA A 13 -2.16 -9.25 -4.84
CA ALA A 13 -1.40 -8.50 -3.83
C ALA A 13 -1.78 -7.01 -3.82
N LYS A 14 -1.87 -6.39 -5.00
CA LYS A 14 -2.30 -4.99 -5.14
C LYS A 14 -3.75 -4.78 -4.71
N ASP A 15 -4.63 -5.71 -5.04
CA ASP A 15 -6.03 -5.67 -4.63
C ASP A 15 -6.19 -5.69 -3.10
N GLU A 16 -5.43 -6.53 -2.41
CA GLU A 16 -5.41 -6.56 -0.94
C GLU A 16 -4.82 -5.26 -0.36
N ALA A 17 -3.75 -4.73 -0.95
CA ALA A 17 -3.16 -3.45 -0.53
C ALA A 17 -4.09 -2.24 -0.73
N ARG A 18 -4.91 -2.26 -1.78
CA ARG A 18 -5.77 -1.13 -2.16
C ARG A 18 -6.73 -0.72 -1.04
N TYR A 19 -7.26 -1.68 -0.29
CA TYR A 19 -8.16 -1.38 0.83
C TYR A 19 -7.43 -0.56 1.91
N LEU A 20 -6.25 -1.01 2.34
CA LEU A 20 -5.45 -0.31 3.35
C LEU A 20 -5.01 1.08 2.87
N VAL A 21 -4.56 1.18 1.60
CA VAL A 21 -4.18 2.45 0.97
C VAL A 21 -5.34 3.44 0.96
N THR A 22 -6.55 2.98 0.61
CA THR A 22 -7.75 3.81 0.56
C THR A 22 -8.06 4.43 1.92
N LEU A 23 -8.07 3.61 2.98
CA LEU A 23 -8.29 4.09 4.35
C LEU A 23 -7.20 5.04 4.81
N TYR A 24 -5.94 4.74 4.46
CA TYR A 24 -4.80 5.57 4.83
C TYR A 24 -4.84 6.95 4.18
N LEU A 25 -5.19 7.04 2.90
CA LEU A 25 -5.37 8.31 2.19
C LEU A 25 -6.50 9.15 2.77
N GLY A 26 -7.58 8.50 3.21
CA GLY A 26 -8.66 9.17 3.93
C GLY A 26 -8.23 9.76 5.27
N GLN A 27 -7.44 9.00 6.04
CA GLN A 27 -7.03 9.38 7.40
C GLN A 27 -5.84 10.35 7.42
N GLN A 28 -4.88 10.18 6.51
CA GLN A 28 -3.61 10.90 6.44
C GLN A 28 -3.37 11.50 5.03
N PRO A 29 -4.25 12.41 4.57
CA PRO A 29 -4.23 12.91 3.19
C PRO A 29 -2.92 13.61 2.79
N HIS A 30 -2.24 14.22 3.76
CA HIS A 30 -0.97 14.91 3.54
C HIS A 30 0.16 13.96 3.11
N ILE A 31 0.11 12.69 3.51
CA ILE A 31 1.13 11.69 3.14
C ILE A 31 0.97 11.33 1.67
N GLY A 32 -0.26 11.12 1.20
CA GLY A 32 -0.52 10.86 -0.22
C GLY A 32 -0.05 12.01 -1.11
N ILE A 33 -0.33 13.26 -0.71
CA ILE A 33 0.11 14.45 -1.46
C ILE A 33 1.65 14.54 -1.49
N ALA A 34 2.32 14.29 -0.36
CA ALA A 34 3.78 14.26 -0.30
C ALA A 34 4.40 13.15 -1.17
N SER A 35 3.69 12.02 -1.32
CA SER A 35 4.05 10.92 -2.22
C SER A 35 3.72 11.19 -3.70
N GLY A 36 3.22 12.37 -4.04
CA GLY A 36 2.95 12.78 -5.43
C GLY A 36 1.54 12.46 -5.94
N ILE A 37 0.61 12.06 -5.06
CA ILE A 37 -0.80 11.87 -5.42
C ILE A 37 -1.48 13.24 -5.52
N SER A 38 -2.30 13.43 -6.55
CA SER A 38 -3.02 14.69 -6.78
C SER A 38 -3.89 15.06 -5.57
N PRO A 39 -3.83 16.32 -5.07
CA PRO A 39 -4.72 16.79 -4.01
C PRO A 39 -6.20 16.59 -4.34
N ASN A 40 -6.59 16.71 -5.62
CA ASN A 40 -7.98 16.50 -6.05
C ASN A 40 -8.40 15.04 -5.85
N LEU A 41 -7.53 14.09 -6.22
CA LEU A 41 -7.80 12.66 -6.05
C LEU A 41 -7.95 12.28 -4.57
N VAL A 42 -7.08 12.82 -3.71
CA VAL A 42 -7.15 12.61 -2.26
C VAL A 42 -8.46 13.16 -1.67
N GLU A 43 -8.95 14.30 -2.16
CA GLU A 43 -10.23 14.87 -1.71
C GLU A 43 -11.44 14.08 -2.22
N GLU A 44 -11.40 13.55 -3.45
CA GLU A 44 -12.41 12.64 -3.97
C GLU A 44 -12.50 11.36 -3.12
N ILE A 45 -11.36 10.77 -2.76
CA ILE A 45 -11.27 9.61 -1.85
C ILE A 45 -11.88 9.94 -0.48
N LYS A 46 -11.51 11.07 0.12
CA LYS A 46 -12.10 11.51 1.41
C LYS A 46 -13.60 11.70 1.35
N THR A 47 -14.09 12.29 0.25
CA THR A 47 -15.51 12.52 0.02
C THR A 47 -16.26 11.19 -0.10
N ALA A 48 -15.72 10.24 -0.88
CA ALA A 48 -16.29 8.92 -1.04
C ALA A 48 -16.38 8.14 0.29
N LEU A 49 -15.31 8.21 1.11
CA LEU A 49 -15.27 7.61 2.45
C LEU A 49 -16.33 8.18 3.41
N GLY A 50 -16.72 9.45 3.24
CA GLY A 50 -17.83 10.06 3.99
C GLY A 50 -17.57 10.32 5.48
N GLY A 51 -16.31 10.28 5.93
CA GLY A 51 -15.91 10.55 7.32
C GLY A 51 -14.93 9.52 7.89
N TRP A 52 -14.60 9.69 9.17
CA TRP A 52 -13.85 8.69 9.93
C TRP A 52 -14.60 8.35 11.24
N PRO A 53 -14.98 7.07 11.47
CA PRO A 53 -14.82 5.93 10.55
C PRO A 53 -15.61 6.12 9.23
N PRO A 54 -15.26 5.39 8.15
CA PRO A 54 -15.96 5.48 6.87
C PRO A 54 -17.46 5.21 7.02
N ARG A 55 -18.28 5.86 6.20
CA ARG A 55 -19.71 5.49 6.10
C ARG A 55 -19.85 4.08 5.52
N LYS A 56 -21.07 3.53 5.63
CA LYS A 56 -21.42 2.28 4.96
C LYS A 56 -21.10 2.37 3.46
N ASP A 57 -20.40 1.35 2.96
CA ASP A 57 -19.95 1.18 1.57
C ASP A 57 -18.93 2.25 1.09
N GLY A 58 -18.52 3.18 1.97
CA GLY A 58 -17.65 4.30 1.61
C GLY A 58 -16.22 3.85 1.26
N ALA A 59 -15.72 2.78 1.89
CA ALA A 59 -14.41 2.22 1.58
C ALA A 59 -14.42 1.56 0.19
N GLU A 60 -15.43 0.75 -0.12
CA GLU A 60 -15.59 0.08 -1.40
C GLU A 60 -15.81 1.07 -2.55
N GLU A 61 -16.53 2.16 -2.31
CA GLU A 61 -16.68 3.25 -3.27
C GLU A 61 -15.36 3.99 -3.49
N ALA A 62 -14.65 4.36 -2.43
CA ALA A 62 -13.38 5.06 -2.51
C ALA A 62 -12.27 4.22 -3.16
N MET A 63 -12.26 2.90 -2.95
CA MET A 63 -11.31 1.99 -3.59
C MET A 63 -11.36 2.04 -5.11
N LYS A 64 -12.50 2.37 -5.72
CA LYS A 64 -12.63 2.49 -7.19
C LYS A 64 -11.82 3.64 -7.77
N LEU A 65 -11.41 4.60 -6.92
CA LEU A 65 -10.59 5.75 -7.29
C LEU A 65 -9.09 5.46 -7.14
N VAL A 66 -8.72 4.35 -6.49
CA VAL A 66 -7.33 3.99 -6.19
C VAL A 66 -6.83 2.99 -7.23
N ASP A 67 -6.08 3.48 -8.21
CA ASP A 67 -5.44 2.62 -9.21
C ASP A 67 -4.16 1.95 -8.64
N ASP A 68 -3.61 1.01 -9.42
CA ASP A 68 -2.38 0.30 -9.05
C ASP A 68 -1.19 1.23 -8.86
N LYS A 69 -1.14 2.36 -9.58
CA LYS A 69 -0.06 3.33 -9.43
C LYS A 69 -0.13 4.02 -8.07
N VAL A 70 -1.32 4.34 -7.58
CA VAL A 70 -1.50 4.87 -6.23
C VAL A 70 -1.10 3.84 -5.17
N VAL A 71 -1.40 2.56 -5.41
CA VAL A 71 -0.92 1.46 -4.54
C VAL A 71 0.60 1.42 -4.50
N ASP A 72 1.26 1.38 -5.67
CA ASP A 72 2.72 1.29 -5.80
C ASP A 72 3.47 2.49 -5.21
N LEU A 73 2.84 3.66 -5.11
CA LEU A 73 3.43 4.85 -4.47
C LEU A 73 3.52 4.74 -2.94
N LEU A 74 2.70 3.87 -2.33
CA LEU A 74 2.55 3.80 -0.87
C LEU A 74 2.90 2.42 -0.30
N THR A 75 2.96 1.40 -1.13
CA THR A 75 3.24 0.02 -0.72
C THR A 75 4.23 -0.65 -1.67
N VAL A 76 4.77 -1.78 -1.23
CA VAL A 76 5.39 -2.77 -2.10
C VAL A 76 4.41 -3.93 -2.20
N ALA A 77 3.79 -4.13 -3.36
CA ALA A 77 2.75 -5.13 -3.55
C ALA A 77 3.04 -5.98 -4.80
N GLY A 78 3.24 -7.28 -4.62
CA GLY A 78 3.56 -8.18 -5.72
C GLY A 78 3.91 -9.61 -5.31
N THR A 79 4.54 -10.31 -6.25
CA THR A 79 5.19 -11.62 -6.03
C THR A 79 6.34 -11.53 -5.02
N PRO A 80 6.83 -12.67 -4.49
CA PRO A 80 8.02 -12.65 -3.63
C PRO A 80 9.24 -11.99 -4.28
N GLU A 81 9.44 -12.19 -5.58
CA GLU A 81 10.51 -11.55 -6.34
C GLU A 81 10.33 -10.03 -6.42
N GLU A 82 9.14 -9.57 -6.83
CA GLU A 82 8.83 -8.13 -6.89
C GLU A 82 8.92 -7.47 -5.51
N CYS A 83 8.52 -8.17 -4.44
CA CYS A 83 8.63 -7.67 -3.07
C CYS A 83 10.09 -7.55 -2.61
N ARG A 84 10.95 -8.52 -2.93
CA ARG A 84 12.39 -8.43 -2.66
C ARG A 84 13.01 -7.26 -3.39
N GLU A 85 12.72 -7.11 -4.68
CA GLU A 85 13.23 -5.99 -5.48
C GLU A 85 12.75 -4.65 -4.93
N GLY A 86 11.45 -4.51 -4.67
CA GLY A 86 10.84 -3.31 -4.13
C GLY A 86 11.42 -2.91 -2.77
N VAL A 87 11.58 -3.85 -1.83
CA VAL A 87 12.25 -3.59 -0.54
C VAL A 87 13.73 -3.26 -0.75
N GLY A 88 14.39 -3.91 -1.71
CA GLY A 88 15.77 -3.65 -2.09
C GLY A 88 16.00 -2.22 -2.58
N GLU A 89 15.04 -1.59 -3.26
CA GLU A 89 15.14 -0.19 -3.68
C GLU A 89 15.21 0.78 -2.48
N TYR A 90 14.52 0.49 -1.38
CA TYR A 90 14.66 1.30 -0.16
C TYR A 90 16.07 1.19 0.43
N VAL A 91 16.65 -0.02 0.42
CA VAL A 91 18.03 -0.25 0.90
C VAL A 91 19.03 0.48 0.01
N LYS A 92 18.88 0.38 -1.32
CA LYS A 92 19.70 1.14 -2.29
C LYS A 92 19.55 2.66 -2.10
N GLY A 93 18.36 3.11 -1.72
CA GLY A 93 18.07 4.50 -1.33
C GLY A 93 18.65 4.94 0.02
N GLY A 94 19.34 4.06 0.73
CA GLY A 94 20.05 4.37 1.98
C GLY A 94 19.36 3.89 3.27
N ALA A 95 18.24 3.16 3.17
CA ALA A 95 17.61 2.58 4.35
C ALA A 95 18.51 1.48 4.95
N SER A 96 18.98 1.67 6.19
CA SER A 96 19.85 0.69 6.86
C SER A 96 19.10 -0.51 7.44
N TYR A 97 17.83 -0.32 7.83
CA TYR A 97 17.00 -1.38 8.41
C TYR A 97 15.56 -1.25 7.94
N PRO A 98 15.17 -1.94 6.85
CA PRO A 98 13.78 -2.01 6.43
C PRO A 98 12.91 -2.64 7.53
N VAL A 99 11.88 -1.93 7.96
CA VAL A 99 10.85 -2.46 8.88
C VAL A 99 9.63 -2.78 8.04
N ILE A 100 9.21 -4.05 8.03
CA ILE A 100 8.10 -4.54 7.21
C ILE A 100 6.79 -4.47 8.01
N LEU A 101 5.77 -3.85 7.41
CA LEU A 101 4.38 -3.91 7.85
C LEU A 101 3.63 -4.86 6.89
N PRO A 102 3.34 -6.10 7.30
CA PRO A 102 2.62 -7.04 6.44
C PRO A 102 1.16 -6.61 6.29
N ILE A 103 0.70 -6.49 5.04
CA ILE A 103 -0.69 -6.26 4.67
C ILE A 103 -1.39 -7.61 4.49
N THR A 104 -0.75 -8.54 3.78
CA THR A 104 -1.26 -9.89 3.54
C THR A 104 -0.97 -10.81 4.74
N THR A 105 -1.72 -11.91 4.84
CA THR A 105 -1.69 -12.80 6.02
C THR A 105 -0.56 -13.83 6.02
N ASN A 106 0.14 -14.01 4.91
CA ASN A 106 1.28 -14.93 4.74
C ASN A 106 2.58 -14.39 5.37
N VAL A 107 2.51 -13.95 6.63
CA VAL A 107 3.63 -13.32 7.34
C VAL A 107 4.85 -14.23 7.44
N LYS A 108 4.65 -15.53 7.66
CA LYS A 108 5.77 -16.49 7.77
C LYS A 108 6.57 -16.57 6.46
N GLU A 109 5.87 -16.71 5.35
CA GLU A 109 6.46 -16.75 4.02
C GLU A 109 7.17 -15.41 3.70
N MET A 110 6.54 -14.28 4.03
CA MET A 110 7.15 -12.95 3.85
C MET A 110 8.45 -12.78 4.64
N VAL A 111 8.53 -13.34 5.84
CA VAL A 111 9.78 -13.35 6.62
C VAL A 111 10.85 -14.20 5.93
N GLU A 112 10.50 -15.38 5.42
CA GLU A 112 11.43 -16.28 4.71
C GLU A 112 11.93 -15.65 3.40
N GLU A 113 11.04 -15.06 2.60
CA GLU A 113 11.35 -14.49 1.28
C GLU A 113 12.11 -13.15 1.32
N LEU A 114 11.93 -12.36 2.38
CA LEU A 114 12.58 -11.05 2.57
C LEU A 114 13.76 -11.07 3.54
N ALA A 115 14.08 -12.23 4.13
CA ALA A 115 15.26 -12.37 4.97
C ALA A 115 16.53 -12.04 4.17
N PRO A 116 17.52 -11.36 4.78
CA PRO A 116 18.84 -11.22 4.18
C PRO A 116 19.46 -12.60 3.90
N ALA A 117 20.19 -12.70 2.78
CA ALA A 117 21.00 -13.88 2.47
C ALA A 117 22.18 -14.06 3.44
#